data_AF-A0A0P0WZM6-F1
#
_entry.id   AF-A0A0P0WZM6-F1
#
_cell.length_a   1.000
_cell.length_b   1.000
_cell.length_c   1.000
_cell.angle_alpha   90.00
_cell.angle_beta   90.00
_cell.angle_gamma   90.00
#
_symmetry.space_group_name_H-M   'P 1'
#
loop_
_entity.id
_entity.type
_entity.pdbx_description
1 polymer ?
#
loop_
_entity_poly.entity_id
_entity_poly.type
_entity_poly.pdbx_seq_one_letter_code
_entity_poly.pdbx_strand_id
1 'polypeptide(L)'
;SIDRWWRAVFAAAVSRTNSSSAFVLAAAQTRRKDPLRGLRYYTGGWNISDKHYLASVGFSAAPVFVVAAVWFASLALAAFVACCCRCCCSGAGGGNGNGGYSYSRAIFAVSLALLLVFTAVAIIGCIVLYDGQGKFHGSTTATLRFVVNQSDGAVASLRGFSGFIEAAKAAAVEKATLPADLQGKVDDVVRRVDASADDLAARTTTNSRKIRTALETIRTILIVVAAVMLALAFLGLVFSLCGLKSLVYTLVIFGWILVTATFILSGTFLLLHNAVGDTCVAMDEWVLHPQGHTALDDILPCVDAAATSDALRRSKEVNYQIVSVLNNLLATVANANVPASSPPSPPASYRQSGTPVPLLCNPYNGDLSDRACAAGEVAAADAPRAWRGYVCRATGAAPSSEVCATTGRLTPTMYDQMVAAANASAGLTQYGPVLADLADCSYVRRAFQAVTAAHCPGLRRHSGRVYQALLAVSVAVAAAVAAWVAHSQERRRRSETRRFQVSPYRFPIEEKSLLKSPRRPYRRGDSGRMAR
;
A
#
# COMPACT_ATOMS: atom_id res chain seq x y z
N SER A 1 26.15 20.07 -9.70
CA SER A 1 27.23 19.23 -10.26
C SER A 1 27.91 18.42 -9.15
N ILE A 2 28.49 19.10 -8.15
CA ILE A 2 29.13 18.50 -6.95
C ILE A 2 28.25 17.49 -6.21
N ASP A 3 26.95 17.77 -6.03
CA ASP A 3 26.03 16.87 -5.32
C ASP A 3 25.75 15.55 -6.06
N ARG A 4 25.82 15.58 -7.40
CA ARG A 4 25.74 14.37 -8.24
C ARG A 4 27.04 13.56 -8.18
N TRP A 5 28.17 14.27 -8.13
CA TRP A 5 29.50 13.67 -8.00
C TRP A 5 29.68 12.97 -6.65
N TRP A 6 29.22 13.60 -5.56
CA TRP A 6 29.24 12.97 -4.22
C TRP A 6 28.40 11.69 -4.17
N ARG A 7 27.20 11.68 -4.77
CA ARG A 7 26.37 10.44 -4.82
C ARG A 7 27.05 9.33 -5.62
N ALA A 8 27.69 9.65 -6.73
CA ALA A 8 28.41 8.67 -7.55
C ALA A 8 29.67 8.13 -6.84
N VAL A 9 30.44 9.00 -6.17
CA VAL A 9 31.63 8.60 -5.41
C VAL A 9 31.26 7.76 -4.20
N PHE A 10 30.20 8.11 -3.47
CA PHE A 10 29.71 7.28 -2.37
C PHE A 10 29.18 5.93 -2.85
N ALA A 11 28.47 5.88 -3.99
CA ALA A 11 28.04 4.61 -4.58
C ALA A 11 29.25 3.74 -5.00
N ALA A 12 30.27 4.33 -5.63
CA ALA A 12 31.47 3.62 -6.05
C ALA A 12 32.36 3.17 -4.87
N ALA A 13 32.43 3.97 -3.80
CA ALA A 13 33.19 3.62 -2.59
C ALA A 13 32.54 2.44 -1.83
N VAL A 14 31.20 2.33 -1.86
CA VAL A 14 30.49 1.18 -1.27
C VAL A 14 30.74 -0.12 -2.05
N SER A 15 30.95 -0.06 -3.36
CA SER A 15 31.26 -1.26 -4.17
C SER A 15 32.64 -1.87 -3.88
N ARG A 16 33.55 -1.19 -3.18
CA ARG A 16 34.94 -1.66 -3.02
C ARG A 16 35.28 -2.27 -1.66
N THR A 17 34.27 -2.57 -0.82
CA THR A 17 34.46 -3.38 0.39
C THR A 17 34.00 -4.82 0.17
N ASN A 18 35.01 -5.70 0.10
CA ASN A 18 35.02 -7.15 0.13
C ASN A 18 33.74 -7.92 0.54
N SER A 19 33.55 -9.02 -0.20
CA SER A 19 32.89 -10.29 0.16
C SER A 19 31.41 -10.25 0.53
N SER A 20 30.57 -10.66 -0.43
CA SER A 20 29.26 -11.33 -0.23
C SER A 20 28.31 -10.72 0.81
N SER A 21 28.35 -9.40 1.00
CA SER A 21 27.28 -8.71 1.71
C SER A 21 26.11 -8.61 0.75
N ALA A 22 25.02 -9.33 1.05
CA ALA A 22 23.77 -9.21 0.32
C ALA A 22 23.44 -7.71 0.17
N PHE A 23 23.27 -7.23 -1.07
CA PHE A 23 23.02 -5.82 -1.31
C PHE A 23 21.71 -5.42 -0.62
N VAL A 24 21.79 -4.38 0.22
CA VAL A 24 20.72 -4.01 1.14
C VAL A 24 19.87 -2.92 0.49
N LEU A 25 18.59 -3.19 0.28
CA LEU A 25 17.66 -2.25 -0.37
C LEU A 25 17.42 -1.01 0.49
N ALA A 26 17.39 0.15 -0.15
CA ALA A 26 17.21 1.47 0.44
C ALA A 26 18.15 1.76 1.63
N ALA A 27 19.35 1.16 1.67
CA ALA A 27 20.24 1.18 2.84
C ALA A 27 20.52 2.59 3.37
N ALA A 28 20.80 3.54 2.47
CA ALA A 28 21.06 4.93 2.85
C ALA A 28 19.80 5.63 3.40
N GLN A 29 18.65 5.36 2.79
CA GLN A 29 17.37 5.98 3.12
C GLN A 29 16.79 5.46 4.44
N THR A 30 17.03 4.18 4.77
CA THR A 30 16.58 3.52 6.01
C THR A 30 17.56 3.68 7.18
N ARG A 31 18.71 4.32 6.98
CA ARG A 31 19.72 4.52 8.02
C ARG A 31 19.24 5.49 9.10
N ARG A 32 18.45 4.96 10.04
CA ARG A 32 17.77 5.69 11.12
C ARG A 32 18.14 5.08 12.47
N LYS A 33 17.98 5.84 13.56
CA LYS A 33 18.20 5.29 14.91
C LYS A 33 17.09 4.30 15.24
N ASP A 34 17.48 3.13 15.74
CA ASP A 34 16.56 2.08 16.17
C ASP A 34 16.46 2.04 17.71
N PRO A 35 15.29 2.36 18.29
CA PRO A 35 15.10 2.34 19.73
C PRO A 35 15.20 0.93 20.32
N LEU A 36 14.91 -0.14 19.56
CA LEU A 36 15.03 -1.53 20.03
C LEU A 36 16.48 -1.99 20.15
N ARG A 37 17.42 -1.26 19.54
CA ARG A 37 18.85 -1.57 19.56
C ARG A 37 19.67 -0.46 20.22
N GLY A 38 19.14 0.13 21.30
CA GLY A 38 19.83 1.16 22.08
C GLY A 38 20.18 2.40 21.24
N LEU A 39 19.29 2.79 20.32
CA LEU A 39 19.45 3.95 19.42
C LEU A 39 20.64 3.86 18.44
N ARG A 40 21.18 2.66 18.22
CA ARG A 40 22.15 2.42 17.14
C ARG A 40 21.47 2.61 15.78
N TYR A 41 22.26 2.99 14.78
CA TYR A 41 21.74 3.09 13.42
C TYR A 41 21.35 1.71 12.90
N TYR A 42 20.13 1.62 12.37
CA TYR A 42 19.66 0.48 11.62
C TYR A 42 20.38 0.41 10.27
N THR A 43 20.84 -0.79 9.91
CA THR A 43 21.63 -1.04 8.70
C THR A 43 21.07 -2.19 7.85
N GLY A 44 19.87 -2.69 8.18
CA GLY A 44 19.26 -3.85 7.52
C GLY A 44 18.49 -3.54 6.22
N GLY A 45 18.32 -2.26 5.89
CA GLY A 45 17.60 -1.84 4.67
C GLY A 45 16.09 -1.92 4.78
N TRP A 46 15.41 -1.74 3.67
CA TRP A 46 13.96 -1.86 3.64
C TRP A 46 13.53 -3.32 3.84
N ASN A 47 12.87 -3.60 4.97
CA ASN A 47 12.28 -4.90 5.25
C ASN A 47 11.06 -4.73 6.17
N ILE A 48 9.84 -4.81 5.62
CA ILE A 48 8.60 -4.57 6.39
C ILE A 48 8.32 -5.65 7.45
N SER A 49 8.92 -6.82 7.30
CA SER A 49 8.81 -7.95 8.25
C SER A 49 9.81 -7.85 9.40
N ASP A 50 10.81 -6.96 9.29
CA ASP A 50 11.79 -6.72 10.35
C ASP A 50 11.26 -5.71 11.39
N LYS A 51 11.23 -6.15 12.65
CA LYS A 51 10.82 -5.30 13.79
C LYS A 51 11.75 -4.11 13.97
N HIS A 52 13.05 -4.26 13.67
CA HIS A 52 14.03 -3.18 13.77
C HIS A 52 13.82 -2.11 12.68
N TYR A 53 13.45 -2.53 11.47
CA TYR A 53 13.01 -1.59 10.44
C TYR A 53 11.78 -0.82 10.91
N LEU A 54 10.71 -1.51 11.34
CA LEU A 54 9.47 -0.85 11.80
C LEU A 54 9.73 0.12 12.97
N ALA A 55 10.56 -0.27 13.93
CA ALA A 55 10.96 0.58 15.04
C ALA A 55 11.76 1.81 14.59
N SER A 56 12.71 1.64 13.66
CA SER A 56 13.52 2.75 13.13
C SER A 56 12.71 3.74 12.30
N VAL A 57 11.75 3.25 11.51
CA VAL A 57 10.80 4.09 10.76
C VAL A 57 9.85 4.79 11.73
N GLY A 58 9.32 4.09 12.73
CA GLY A 58 8.48 4.69 13.76
C GLY A 58 9.20 5.77 14.56
N PHE A 59 10.49 5.56 14.89
CA PHE A 59 11.30 6.53 15.62
C PHE A 59 11.55 7.82 14.84
N SER A 60 11.50 7.80 13.50
CA SER A 60 11.56 9.03 12.69
C SER A 60 10.40 9.99 12.94
N ALA A 61 9.24 9.48 13.39
CA ALA A 61 8.08 10.27 13.76
C ALA A 61 8.03 10.61 15.27
N ALA A 62 8.98 10.14 16.08
CA ALA A 62 9.03 10.33 17.52
C ALA A 62 8.88 11.81 17.96
N PRO A 63 9.52 12.81 17.31
CA PRO A 63 9.35 14.21 17.72
C PRO A 63 7.88 14.67 17.73
N VAL A 64 7.07 14.21 16.76
CA VAL A 64 5.65 14.58 16.68
C VAL A 64 4.85 13.90 17.80
N PHE A 65 5.14 12.64 18.10
CA PHE A 65 4.51 11.93 19.22
C PHE A 65 4.90 12.51 20.58
N VAL A 66 6.16 12.95 20.75
CA VAL A 66 6.60 13.65 21.96
C VAL A 66 5.86 14.97 22.12
N VAL A 67 5.68 15.75 21.04
CA VAL A 67 4.87 16.97 21.06
C VAL A 67 3.43 16.67 21.48
N ALA A 68 2.83 15.58 20.97
CA ALA A 68 1.50 15.14 21.38
C ALA A 68 1.43 14.84 22.89
N ALA A 69 2.41 14.09 23.42
CA ALA A 69 2.46 13.72 24.83
C ALA A 69 2.69 14.93 25.74
N VAL A 70 3.59 15.84 25.36
CA VAL A 70 3.85 17.09 26.11
C VAL A 70 2.62 17.99 26.09
N TRP A 71 1.97 18.15 24.93
CA TRP A 71 0.71 18.89 24.82
C TRP A 71 -0.37 18.30 25.73
N PHE A 72 -0.53 16.97 25.69
CA PHE A 72 -1.50 16.27 26.53
C PHE A 72 -1.23 16.51 28.03
N ALA A 73 0.01 16.30 28.47
CA ALA A 73 0.43 16.47 29.86
C ALA A 73 0.35 17.91 30.35
N SER A 74 0.74 18.89 29.53
CA SER A 74 0.76 20.31 29.91
C SER A 74 -0.63 20.85 30.25
N LEU A 75 -1.65 20.52 29.45
CA LEU A 75 -3.03 20.93 29.71
C LEU A 75 -3.68 20.14 30.84
N ALA A 76 -3.34 18.85 30.99
CA ALA A 76 -3.78 18.05 32.14
C ALA A 76 -3.23 18.62 33.46
N LEU A 77 -1.94 18.98 33.49
CA LEU A 77 -1.31 19.63 34.64
C LEU A 77 -1.92 21.01 34.91
N ALA A 78 -2.15 21.82 33.87
CA ALA A 78 -2.81 23.13 34.04
C ALA A 78 -4.23 22.99 34.62
N ALA A 79 -4.99 21.99 34.17
CA ALA A 79 -6.32 21.68 34.69
C ALA A 79 -6.26 21.18 36.14
N PHE A 80 -5.29 20.32 36.47
CA PHE A 80 -5.05 19.81 37.82
C PHE A 80 -4.69 20.94 38.79
N VAL A 81 -3.72 21.80 38.43
CA VAL A 81 -3.34 22.96 39.24
C VAL A 81 -4.53 23.90 39.42
N ALA A 82 -5.29 24.19 38.36
CA ALA A 82 -6.51 25.00 38.47
C ALA A 82 -7.60 24.34 39.34
N CYS A 83 -7.65 23.00 39.40
CA CYS A 83 -8.52 22.26 40.31
C CYS A 83 -8.02 22.37 41.76
N CYS A 84 -6.75 22.05 42.02
CA CYS A 84 -6.12 22.15 43.33
C CYS A 84 -6.20 23.57 43.90
N CYS A 85 -5.92 24.61 43.12
CA CYS A 85 -6.08 25.99 43.58
C CYS A 85 -7.53 26.31 43.94
N ARG A 86 -8.52 25.79 43.19
CA ARG A 86 -9.94 26.00 43.54
C ARG A 86 -10.37 25.20 44.77
N CYS A 87 -9.85 23.99 44.95
CA CYS A 87 -10.19 23.11 46.07
C CYS A 87 -9.46 23.48 47.36
N CYS A 88 -8.21 23.92 47.28
CA CYS A 88 -7.38 24.26 48.43
C CYS A 88 -7.51 25.74 48.83
N CYS A 89 -7.81 26.65 47.88
CA CYS A 89 -7.97 28.08 48.18
C CYS A 89 -9.44 28.52 48.32
N SER A 90 -10.41 27.60 48.27
CA SER A 90 -11.83 27.92 48.54
C SER A 90 -12.07 28.42 49.97
N GLY A 91 -11.16 28.13 50.91
CA GLY A 91 -11.21 28.62 52.30
C GLY A 91 -10.27 29.79 52.62
N ALA A 92 -9.33 30.15 51.74
CA ALA A 92 -8.35 31.20 52.01
C ALA A 92 -8.83 32.52 51.41
N GLY A 93 -9.53 33.30 52.25
CA GLY A 93 -10.30 34.46 51.87
C GLY A 93 -9.56 35.53 51.08
N GLY A 94 -10.34 36.24 50.26
CA GLY A 94 -10.43 37.71 50.31
C GLY A 94 -9.17 38.52 50.05
N GLY A 95 -8.09 37.92 49.56
CA GLY A 95 -6.88 38.60 49.11
C GLY A 95 -7.15 39.32 47.82
N ASN A 96 -7.84 40.46 47.93
CA ASN A 96 -7.98 41.50 46.92
C ASN A 96 -6.57 42.05 46.59
N GLY A 97 -5.76 41.23 45.92
CA GLY A 97 -4.58 41.64 45.20
C GLY A 97 -5.04 42.45 44.00
N ASN A 98 -5.55 43.64 44.29
CA ASN A 98 -5.83 44.72 43.38
C ASN A 98 -4.50 45.25 42.82
N GLY A 99 -3.68 44.35 42.26
CA GLY A 99 -2.65 44.73 41.33
C GLY A 99 -3.40 45.27 40.14
N GLY A 100 -3.49 46.60 40.06
CA GLY A 100 -4.13 47.38 39.02
C GLY A 100 -3.44 47.19 37.66
N TYR A 101 -3.36 45.94 37.20
CA TYR A 101 -3.00 45.63 35.84
C TYR A 101 -4.16 46.09 34.96
N SER A 102 -3.98 47.26 34.35
CA SER A 102 -4.82 47.74 33.26
C SER A 102 -4.87 46.68 32.16
N TYR A 103 -6.07 46.40 31.66
CA TYR A 103 -6.23 45.61 30.44
C TYR A 103 -5.40 46.25 29.31
N SER A 104 -4.68 45.44 28.54
CA SER A 104 -3.86 45.92 27.44
C SER A 104 -4.66 45.80 26.15
N ARG A 105 -5.05 46.95 25.58
CA ARG A 105 -5.71 47.01 24.27
C ARG A 105 -4.92 46.26 23.20
N ALA A 106 -3.59 46.30 23.28
CA ALA A 106 -2.70 45.59 22.38
C ALA A 106 -2.88 44.06 22.52
N ILE A 107 -2.87 43.51 23.74
CA ILE A 107 -3.05 42.05 23.94
C ILE A 107 -4.44 41.61 23.48
N PHE A 108 -5.47 42.40 23.76
CA PHE A 108 -6.82 42.10 23.27
C PHE A 108 -6.88 42.09 21.73
N ALA A 109 -6.30 43.09 21.07
CA ALA A 109 -6.27 43.16 19.61
C ALA A 109 -5.42 42.04 18.99
N VAL A 110 -4.24 41.77 19.56
CA VAL A 110 -3.34 40.70 19.11
C VAL A 110 -4.00 39.33 19.28
N SER A 111 -4.61 39.04 20.42
CA SER A 111 -5.32 37.77 20.63
C SER A 111 -6.47 37.60 19.63
N LEU A 112 -7.23 38.66 19.35
CA LEU A 112 -8.28 38.61 18.34
C LEU A 112 -7.73 38.38 16.94
N ALA A 113 -6.67 39.09 16.55
CA ALA A 113 -6.02 38.90 15.25
C ALA A 113 -5.47 37.47 15.09
N LEU A 114 -4.83 36.94 16.13
CA LEU A 114 -4.34 35.56 16.16
C LEU A 114 -5.49 34.55 16.01
N LEU A 115 -6.64 34.79 16.64
CA LEU A 115 -7.82 33.93 16.46
C LEU A 115 -8.30 33.89 15.01
N LEU A 116 -8.37 35.05 14.35
CA LEU A 116 -8.77 35.13 12.94
C LEU A 116 -7.73 34.44 12.04
N VAL A 117 -6.44 34.64 12.29
CA VAL A 117 -5.36 34.02 11.51
C VAL A 117 -5.36 32.51 11.69
N PHE A 118 -5.41 32.00 12.93
CA PHE A 118 -5.37 30.56 13.17
C PHE A 118 -6.63 29.83 12.71
N THR A 119 -7.80 30.48 12.77
CA THR A 119 -9.01 29.91 12.16
C THR A 119 -8.92 29.86 10.64
N ALA A 120 -8.39 30.90 9.98
CA ALA A 120 -8.13 30.87 8.55
C ALA A 120 -7.12 29.77 8.15
N VAL A 121 -6.02 29.63 8.91
CA VAL A 121 -5.03 28.56 8.70
C VAL A 121 -5.64 27.17 8.90
N ALA A 122 -6.51 26.99 9.92
CA ALA A 122 -7.23 25.74 10.12
C ALA A 122 -8.16 25.43 8.93
N ILE A 123 -8.90 26.42 8.42
CA ILE A 123 -9.76 26.28 7.24
C ILE A 123 -8.95 25.85 6.01
N ILE A 124 -7.89 26.60 5.69
CA ILE A 124 -7.01 26.29 4.54
C ILE A 124 -6.36 24.90 4.73
N GLY A 125 -5.87 24.62 5.93
CA GLY A 125 -5.26 23.34 6.26
C GLY A 125 -6.22 22.17 6.08
N CYS A 126 -7.49 22.30 6.49
CA CYS A 126 -8.51 21.27 6.27
C CYS A 126 -8.85 21.07 4.79
N ILE A 127 -8.87 22.13 3.97
CA ILE A 127 -9.06 22.02 2.51
C ILE A 127 -7.90 21.23 1.88
N VAL A 128 -6.66 21.60 2.22
CA VAL A 128 -5.46 20.89 1.73
C VAL A 128 -5.44 19.45 2.21
N LEU A 129 -5.88 19.20 3.45
CA LEU A 129 -5.98 17.87 4.03
C LEU A 129 -7.00 16.99 3.27
N TYR A 130 -8.17 17.53 2.94
CA TYR A 130 -9.19 16.85 2.15
C TYR A 130 -8.70 16.50 0.73
N ASP A 131 -8.11 17.47 0.02
CA ASP A 131 -7.52 17.26 -1.31
C ASP A 131 -6.37 16.25 -1.26
N GLY A 132 -5.47 16.41 -0.29
CA GLY A 132 -4.32 15.54 -0.07
C GLY A 132 -4.74 14.10 0.18
N GLN A 133 -5.76 13.87 1.01
CA GLN A 133 -6.29 12.55 1.33
C GLN A 133 -6.95 11.88 0.13
N GLY A 134 -7.79 12.63 -0.60
CA GLY A 134 -8.42 12.13 -1.81
C GLY A 134 -7.37 11.66 -2.83
N LYS A 135 -6.34 12.48 -3.05
CA LYS A 135 -5.25 12.17 -3.99
C LYS A 135 -4.35 11.04 -3.50
N PHE A 136 -4.05 10.98 -2.19
CA PHE A 136 -3.27 9.88 -1.61
C PHE A 136 -4.02 8.56 -1.73
N HIS A 137 -5.28 8.52 -1.31
CA HIS A 137 -6.15 7.35 -1.44
C HIS A 137 -6.28 6.91 -2.90
N GLY A 138 -6.55 7.84 -3.83
CA GLY A 138 -6.64 7.57 -5.25
C GLY A 138 -5.34 6.99 -5.84
N SER A 139 -4.19 7.59 -5.50
CA SER A 139 -2.87 7.15 -5.96
C SER A 139 -2.54 5.75 -5.43
N THR A 140 -2.69 5.50 -4.13
CA THR A 140 -2.40 4.19 -3.54
C THR A 140 -3.34 3.12 -4.09
N THR A 141 -4.62 3.44 -4.31
CA THR A 141 -5.55 2.49 -4.92
C THR A 141 -5.20 2.19 -6.37
N ALA A 142 -4.76 3.18 -7.15
CA ALA A 142 -4.26 2.98 -8.51
C ALA A 142 -3.02 2.08 -8.53
N THR A 143 -2.04 2.32 -7.65
CA THR A 143 -0.86 1.46 -7.52
C THR A 143 -1.24 0.02 -7.17
N LEU A 144 -2.15 -0.17 -6.19
CA LEU A 144 -2.62 -1.50 -5.81
C LEU A 144 -3.38 -2.20 -6.94
N ARG A 145 -4.19 -1.46 -7.73
CA ARG A 145 -4.84 -2.02 -8.92
C ARG A 145 -3.80 -2.44 -9.97
N PHE A 146 -2.78 -1.62 -10.19
CA PHE A 146 -1.72 -1.95 -11.14
C PHE A 146 -1.00 -3.24 -10.72
N VAL A 147 -0.59 -3.36 -9.45
CA VAL A 147 0.07 -4.57 -8.93
C VAL A 147 -0.83 -5.80 -9.05
N VAL A 148 -2.12 -5.68 -8.71
CA VAL A 148 -3.10 -6.76 -8.90
C VAL A 148 -3.21 -7.16 -10.38
N ASN A 149 -3.34 -6.21 -11.30
CA ASN A 149 -3.45 -6.52 -12.72
C ASN A 149 -2.19 -7.19 -13.27
N GLN A 150 -1.00 -6.80 -12.80
CA GLN A 150 0.25 -7.48 -13.14
C GLN A 150 0.28 -8.91 -12.59
N SER A 151 -0.19 -9.12 -11.36
CA SER A 151 -0.33 -10.46 -10.78
C SER A 151 -1.33 -11.32 -11.57
N ASP A 152 -2.52 -10.79 -11.87
CA ASP A 152 -3.55 -11.50 -12.65
C ASP A 152 -3.04 -11.90 -14.04
N GLY A 153 -2.25 -11.05 -14.69
CA GLY A 153 -1.58 -11.36 -15.95
C GLY A 153 -0.62 -12.55 -15.82
N ALA A 154 0.26 -12.53 -14.82
CA ALA A 154 1.19 -13.62 -14.56
C ALA A 154 0.47 -14.93 -14.22
N VAL A 155 -0.56 -14.86 -13.36
CA VAL A 155 -1.41 -15.99 -12.98
C VAL A 155 -2.11 -16.59 -14.20
N ALA A 156 -2.66 -15.75 -15.09
CA ALA A 156 -3.28 -16.21 -16.32
C ALA A 156 -2.27 -16.90 -17.25
N SER A 157 -1.03 -16.41 -17.32
CA SER A 157 0.04 -17.05 -18.08
C SER A 157 0.45 -18.40 -17.51
N LEU A 158 0.58 -18.52 -16.19
CA LEU A 158 0.90 -19.78 -15.51
C LEU A 158 -0.21 -20.83 -15.73
N ARG A 159 -1.47 -20.45 -15.53
CA ARG A 159 -2.62 -21.36 -15.74
C ARG A 159 -2.81 -21.72 -17.22
N GLY A 160 -2.58 -20.76 -18.12
CA GLY A 160 -2.61 -21.03 -19.56
C GLY A 160 -1.57 -22.07 -19.94
N PHE A 161 -0.35 -21.93 -19.43
CA PHE A 161 0.70 -22.92 -19.63
C PHE A 161 0.36 -24.30 -19.07
N SER A 162 -0.13 -24.38 -17.81
CA SER A 162 -0.60 -25.64 -17.21
C SER A 162 -1.67 -26.31 -18.07
N GLY A 163 -2.63 -25.53 -18.59
CA GLY A 163 -3.66 -26.05 -19.48
C GLY A 163 -3.09 -26.60 -20.80
N PHE A 164 -2.13 -25.91 -21.40
CA PHE A 164 -1.51 -26.34 -22.66
C PHE A 164 -0.59 -27.55 -22.49
N ILE A 165 0.14 -27.67 -21.38
CA ILE A 165 0.99 -28.85 -21.13
C ILE A 165 0.17 -30.11 -20.83
N GLU A 166 -0.99 -29.97 -20.16
CA GLU A 166 -1.95 -31.07 -19.97
C GLU A 166 -2.60 -31.49 -21.31
N ALA A 167 -3.05 -30.53 -22.12
CA ALA A 167 -3.59 -30.81 -23.45
C ALA A 167 -2.56 -31.50 -24.35
N ALA A 168 -1.31 -31.04 -24.27
CA ALA A 168 -0.17 -31.63 -24.95
C ALA A 168 0.08 -33.08 -24.50
N LYS A 169 0.10 -33.34 -23.19
CA LYS A 169 0.21 -34.68 -22.61
C LYS A 169 -0.92 -35.60 -23.09
N ALA A 170 -2.17 -35.14 -23.06
CA ALA A 170 -3.33 -35.93 -23.49
C ALA A 170 -3.22 -36.32 -24.98
N ALA A 171 -2.87 -35.38 -25.85
CA ALA A 171 -2.68 -35.63 -27.28
C ALA A 171 -1.55 -36.64 -27.55
N ALA A 172 -0.52 -36.65 -26.70
CA ALA A 172 0.59 -37.58 -26.82
C ALA A 172 0.23 -38.99 -26.31
N VAL A 173 -0.43 -39.12 -25.15
CA VAL A 173 -0.81 -40.40 -24.53
C VAL A 173 -1.83 -41.19 -25.36
N GLU A 174 -2.77 -40.52 -26.03
CA GLU A 174 -3.79 -41.20 -26.86
C GLU A 174 -3.17 -41.98 -28.05
N LYS A 175 -1.98 -41.58 -28.53
CA LYS A 175 -1.36 -42.18 -29.73
C LYS A 175 0.06 -42.71 -29.55
N ALA A 176 0.77 -42.32 -28.49
CA ALA A 176 2.14 -42.75 -28.20
C ALA A 176 2.33 -42.94 -26.70
N THR A 177 3.06 -43.98 -26.31
CA THR A 177 3.40 -44.21 -24.90
C THR A 177 4.46 -43.18 -24.49
N LEU A 178 4.04 -41.97 -24.06
CA LEU A 178 4.92 -41.11 -23.28
C LEU A 178 5.45 -41.96 -22.12
N PRO A 179 6.78 -42.03 -21.89
CA PRO A 179 7.32 -42.80 -20.78
C PRO A 179 6.64 -42.36 -19.47
N ALA A 180 6.22 -43.32 -18.63
CA ALA A 180 5.50 -43.02 -17.38
C ALA A 180 6.27 -42.04 -16.48
N ASP A 181 7.61 -42.10 -16.51
CA ASP A 181 8.49 -41.16 -15.81
C ASP A 181 8.36 -39.72 -16.32
N LEU A 182 8.18 -39.50 -17.63
CA LEU A 182 7.92 -38.17 -18.18
C LEU A 182 6.53 -37.66 -17.79
N GLN A 183 5.52 -38.53 -17.78
CA GLN A 183 4.16 -38.17 -17.37
C GLN A 183 4.12 -37.69 -15.91
N GLY A 184 4.71 -38.45 -14.98
CA GLY A 184 4.77 -38.07 -13.57
C GLY A 184 5.55 -36.76 -13.33
N LYS A 185 6.61 -36.52 -14.11
CA LYS A 185 7.36 -35.25 -14.07
C LYS A 185 6.55 -34.06 -14.60
N VAL A 186 5.72 -34.28 -15.62
CA VAL A 186 4.80 -33.24 -16.14
C VAL A 186 3.74 -32.92 -15.09
N ASP A 187 3.12 -33.92 -14.47
CA ASP A 187 2.09 -33.72 -13.44
C ASP A 187 2.62 -32.95 -12.23
N ASP A 188 3.85 -33.25 -11.82
CA ASP A 188 4.49 -32.52 -10.74
C ASP A 188 4.80 -31.06 -11.11
N VAL A 189 5.22 -30.80 -12.36
CA VAL A 189 5.42 -29.43 -12.87
C VAL A 189 4.09 -28.66 -12.89
N VAL A 190 3.03 -29.23 -13.46
CA VAL A 190 1.70 -28.62 -13.52
C VAL A 190 1.23 -28.24 -12.12
N ARG A 191 1.31 -29.19 -11.19
CA ARG A 191 0.92 -28.98 -9.79
C ARG A 191 1.72 -27.84 -9.13
N ARG A 192 3.03 -27.74 -9.37
CA ARG A 192 3.86 -26.67 -8.81
C ARG A 192 3.55 -25.30 -9.43
N VAL A 193 3.33 -25.26 -10.75
CA VAL A 193 2.97 -24.04 -11.48
C VAL A 193 1.60 -23.53 -11.01
N ASP A 194 0.61 -24.41 -10.88
CA ASP A 194 -0.72 -24.05 -10.39
C ASP A 194 -0.70 -23.60 -8.93
N ALA A 195 0.05 -24.31 -8.06
CA ALA A 195 0.24 -23.86 -6.68
C ALA A 195 0.89 -22.48 -6.59
N SER A 196 1.86 -22.19 -7.47
CA SER A 196 2.51 -20.86 -7.55
C SER A 196 1.52 -19.80 -8.03
N ALA A 197 0.68 -20.12 -9.02
CA ALA A 197 -0.35 -19.23 -9.52
C ALA A 197 -1.41 -18.92 -8.44
N ASP A 198 -1.81 -19.93 -7.67
CA ASP A 198 -2.78 -19.78 -6.59
C ASP A 198 -2.22 -18.97 -5.41
N ASP A 199 -0.97 -19.21 -5.00
CA ASP A 199 -0.31 -18.41 -3.95
C ASP A 199 -0.16 -16.95 -4.38
N LEU A 200 0.29 -16.71 -5.61
CA LEU A 200 0.41 -15.37 -6.18
C LEU A 200 -0.94 -14.63 -6.22
N ALA A 201 -2.00 -15.31 -6.70
CA ALA A 201 -3.34 -14.74 -6.74
C ALA A 201 -3.91 -14.48 -5.33
N ALA A 202 -3.77 -15.43 -4.42
CA ALA A 202 -4.30 -15.33 -3.06
C ALA A 202 -3.62 -14.20 -2.27
N ARG A 203 -2.28 -14.11 -2.33
CA ARG A 203 -1.52 -13.05 -1.65
C ARG A 203 -1.88 -11.67 -2.18
N THR A 204 -1.87 -11.50 -3.50
CA THR A 204 -2.06 -10.18 -4.11
C THR A 204 -3.48 -9.66 -3.89
N THR A 205 -4.50 -10.51 -4.09
CA THR A 205 -5.90 -10.12 -3.88
C THR A 205 -6.20 -9.83 -2.42
N THR A 206 -5.70 -10.66 -1.50
CA THR A 206 -5.90 -10.48 -0.05
C THR A 206 -5.20 -9.24 0.46
N ASN A 207 -3.93 -9.02 0.08
CA ASN A 207 -3.15 -7.85 0.50
C ASN A 207 -3.75 -6.56 -0.07
N SER A 208 -4.15 -6.56 -1.35
CA SER A 208 -4.81 -5.42 -1.97
C SER A 208 -6.12 -5.06 -1.27
N ARG A 209 -6.95 -6.05 -0.95
CA ARG A 209 -8.22 -5.84 -0.23
C ARG A 209 -7.98 -5.24 1.16
N LYS A 210 -7.09 -5.84 1.96
CA LYS A 210 -6.74 -5.35 3.31
C LYS A 210 -6.25 -3.90 3.29
N ILE A 211 -5.37 -3.57 2.35
CA ILE A 211 -4.82 -2.21 2.25
C ILE A 211 -5.91 -1.22 1.80
N ARG A 212 -6.78 -1.57 0.84
CA ARG A 212 -7.90 -0.71 0.45
C ARG A 212 -8.85 -0.43 1.60
N THR A 213 -9.27 -1.45 2.33
CA THR A 213 -10.13 -1.29 3.51
C THR A 213 -9.47 -0.39 4.56
N ALA A 214 -8.16 -0.55 4.80
CA ALA A 214 -7.41 0.32 5.70
C ALA A 214 -7.38 1.78 5.20
N LEU A 215 -7.15 2.00 3.90
CA LEU A 215 -7.13 3.34 3.31
C LEU A 215 -8.51 4.02 3.36
N GLU A 216 -9.60 3.29 3.14
CA GLU A 216 -10.97 3.79 3.28
C GLU A 216 -11.29 4.19 4.72
N THR A 217 -10.89 3.34 5.67
CA THR A 217 -11.04 3.61 7.11
C THR A 217 -10.26 4.86 7.52
N ILE A 218 -8.99 4.94 7.13
CA ILE A 218 -8.11 6.09 7.41
C ILE A 218 -8.68 7.37 6.81
N ARG A 219 -9.14 7.33 5.55
CA ARG A 219 -9.78 8.47 4.88
C ARG A 219 -11.02 8.93 5.64
N THR A 220 -11.87 8.00 6.06
CA THR A 220 -13.10 8.31 6.81
C THR A 220 -12.79 8.98 8.15
N ILE A 221 -11.85 8.42 8.93
CA ILE A 221 -11.41 8.98 10.20
C ILE A 221 -10.93 10.41 10.01
N LEU A 222 -10.11 10.65 8.99
CA LEU A 222 -9.55 11.98 8.78
C LEU A 222 -10.57 13.01 8.31
N ILE A 223 -11.56 12.63 7.50
CA ILE A 223 -12.65 13.53 7.11
C ILE A 223 -13.43 13.95 8.35
N VAL A 224 -13.74 13.00 9.24
CA VAL A 224 -14.41 13.28 10.52
C VAL A 224 -13.56 14.21 11.37
N VAL A 225 -12.27 13.92 11.54
CA VAL A 225 -11.34 14.77 12.31
C VAL A 225 -11.26 16.19 11.74
N ALA A 226 -11.16 16.34 10.42
CA ALA A 226 -11.13 17.64 9.76
C ALA A 226 -12.43 18.44 10.01
N ALA A 227 -13.59 17.80 9.88
CA ALA A 227 -14.89 18.43 10.12
C ALA A 227 -15.05 18.86 11.58
N VAL A 228 -14.69 18.01 12.54
CA VAL A 228 -14.76 18.33 13.97
C VAL A 228 -13.78 19.44 14.33
N MET A 229 -12.57 19.46 13.76
CA MET A 229 -11.59 20.54 13.96
C MET A 229 -12.11 21.88 13.43
N LEU A 230 -12.76 21.90 12.26
CA LEU A 230 -13.38 23.11 11.71
C LEU A 230 -14.53 23.61 12.57
N ALA A 231 -15.43 22.71 13.00
CA ALA A 231 -16.53 23.06 13.87
C ALA A 231 -16.01 23.61 15.20
N LEU A 232 -15.00 22.97 15.80
CA LEU A 232 -14.35 23.43 17.02
C LEU A 232 -13.72 24.82 16.83
N ALA A 233 -12.96 25.02 15.75
CA ALA A 233 -12.32 26.29 15.44
C ALA A 233 -13.35 27.43 15.28
N PHE A 234 -14.43 27.16 14.54
CA PHE A 234 -15.52 28.12 14.31
C PHE A 234 -16.31 28.42 15.58
N LEU A 235 -16.78 27.40 16.30
CA LEU A 235 -17.53 27.57 17.54
C LEU A 235 -16.69 28.28 18.61
N GLY A 236 -15.40 27.96 18.71
CA GLY A 236 -14.50 28.63 19.64
C GLY A 236 -14.32 30.11 19.30
N LEU A 237 -14.21 30.47 18.01
CA LEU A 237 -14.21 31.86 17.57
C LEU A 237 -15.52 32.56 17.94
N VAL A 238 -16.68 32.00 17.57
CA VAL A 238 -18.00 32.57 17.85
C VAL A 238 -18.21 32.76 19.35
N PHE A 239 -17.94 31.75 20.18
CA PHE A 239 -18.13 31.86 21.62
C PHE A 239 -17.13 32.81 22.29
N SER A 240 -15.90 32.93 21.76
CA SER A 240 -14.93 33.94 22.18
C SER A 240 -15.44 35.36 21.86
N LEU A 241 -16.06 35.57 20.69
CA LEU A 241 -16.67 36.83 20.26
C LEU A 241 -17.99 37.15 20.98
N CYS A 242 -18.79 36.16 21.37
CA CYS A 242 -19.98 36.35 22.19
C CYS A 242 -19.65 36.52 23.69
N GLY A 243 -18.49 36.04 24.13
CA GLY A 243 -18.05 36.14 25.53
C GLY A 243 -18.65 35.07 26.43
N LEU A 244 -19.06 33.93 25.85
CA LEU A 244 -19.71 32.83 26.54
C LEU A 244 -18.67 31.94 27.24
N LYS A 245 -18.22 32.40 28.41
CA LYS A 245 -17.10 31.80 29.16
C LYS A 245 -17.23 30.28 29.36
N SER A 246 -18.38 29.82 29.85
CA SER A 246 -18.59 28.38 30.13
C SER A 246 -18.33 27.53 28.89
N LEU A 247 -18.93 27.91 27.76
CA LEU A 247 -18.80 27.19 26.49
C LEU A 247 -17.36 27.23 25.95
N VAL A 248 -16.65 28.36 26.09
CA VAL A 248 -15.24 28.45 25.68
C VAL A 248 -14.39 27.45 26.47
N TYR A 249 -14.56 27.36 27.79
CA TYR A 249 -13.79 26.39 28.59
C TYR A 249 -14.17 24.94 28.27
N THR A 250 -15.44 24.65 28.00
CA THR A 250 -15.86 23.32 27.51
C THR A 250 -15.18 22.99 26.17
N LEU A 251 -15.14 23.92 25.23
CA LEU A 251 -14.45 23.74 23.94
C LEU A 251 -12.94 23.60 24.09
N VAL A 252 -12.31 24.24 25.09
CA VAL A 252 -10.88 24.06 25.37
C VAL A 252 -10.59 22.60 25.77
N ILE A 253 -11.47 21.96 26.55
CA ILE A 253 -11.32 20.54 26.92
C ILE A 253 -11.45 19.64 25.69
N PHE A 254 -12.46 19.86 24.84
CA PHE A 254 -12.62 19.10 23.60
C PHE A 254 -11.46 19.35 22.62
N GLY A 255 -11.02 20.60 22.50
CA GLY A 255 -9.90 21.00 21.65
C GLY A 255 -8.58 20.38 22.10
N TRP A 256 -8.37 20.26 23.41
CA TRP A 256 -7.21 19.57 23.97
C TRP A 256 -7.11 18.11 23.53
N ILE A 257 -8.20 17.35 23.68
CA ILE A 257 -8.27 15.93 23.28
C ILE A 257 -8.07 15.81 21.78
N LEU A 258 -8.78 16.64 21.00
CA LEU A 258 -8.78 16.58 19.55
C LEU A 258 -7.40 16.95 18.96
N VAL A 259 -6.75 18.00 19.46
CA VAL A 259 -5.38 18.38 19.06
C VAL A 259 -4.38 17.27 19.39
N THR A 260 -4.53 16.61 20.54
CA THR A 260 -3.70 15.45 20.89
C THR A 260 -3.86 14.33 19.86
N ALA A 261 -5.12 13.99 19.53
CA ALA A 261 -5.43 12.98 18.52
C ALA A 261 -4.89 13.36 17.13
N THR A 262 -4.96 14.63 16.73
CA THR A 262 -4.45 15.08 15.43
C THR A 262 -2.93 15.07 15.35
N PHE A 263 -2.21 15.38 16.44
CA PHE A 263 -0.75 15.19 16.49
C PHE A 263 -0.36 13.71 16.39
N ILE A 264 -1.08 12.81 17.06
CA ILE A 264 -0.86 11.36 16.93
C ILE A 264 -1.06 10.94 15.47
N LEU A 265 -2.18 11.33 14.85
CA LEU A 265 -2.44 11.04 13.44
C LEU A 265 -1.36 11.64 12.53
N SER A 266 -0.85 12.84 12.83
CA SER A 266 0.26 13.45 12.10
C SER A 266 1.54 12.62 12.20
N GLY A 267 1.87 12.09 13.38
CA GLY A 267 2.99 11.18 13.57
C GLY A 267 2.82 9.88 12.77
N THR A 268 1.60 9.30 12.78
CA THR A 268 1.29 8.10 11.98
C THR A 268 1.42 8.36 10.48
N PHE A 269 0.96 9.52 9.98
CA PHE A 269 1.11 9.89 8.57
C PHE A 269 2.56 10.19 8.17
N LEU A 270 3.37 10.73 9.08
CA LEU A 270 4.81 10.89 8.86
C LEU A 270 5.50 9.52 8.74
N LEU A 271 5.17 8.58 9.62
CA LEU A 271 5.65 7.19 9.53
C LEU A 271 5.26 6.59 8.17
N LEU A 272 3.99 6.71 7.77
CA LEU A 272 3.51 6.22 6.49
C LEU A 272 4.22 6.88 5.30
N HIS A 273 4.42 8.21 5.35
CA HIS A 273 5.16 8.94 4.31
C HIS A 273 6.59 8.41 4.16
N ASN A 274 7.27 8.19 5.28
CA ASN A 274 8.62 7.64 5.30
C ASN A 274 8.63 6.20 4.77
N ALA A 275 7.71 5.34 5.23
CA ALA A 275 7.59 3.97 4.74
C ALA A 275 7.33 3.92 3.22
N VAL A 276 6.45 4.77 2.70
CA VAL A 276 6.18 4.90 1.26
C VAL A 276 7.44 5.36 0.50
N GLY A 277 8.16 6.35 1.06
CA GLY A 277 9.42 6.81 0.50
C GLY A 277 10.45 5.69 0.42
N ASP A 278 10.58 4.91 1.49
CA ASP A 278 11.52 3.81 1.60
C ASP A 278 11.16 2.67 0.65
N THR A 279 9.88 2.29 0.55
CA THR A 279 9.39 1.28 -0.41
C THR A 279 9.65 1.70 -1.85
N CYS A 280 9.46 2.98 -2.18
CA CYS A 280 9.72 3.47 -3.53
C CYS A 280 11.20 3.44 -3.91
N VAL A 281 12.09 3.77 -2.98
CA VAL A 281 13.54 3.65 -3.19
C VAL A 281 13.94 2.17 -3.26
N ALA A 282 13.38 1.32 -2.40
CA ALA A 282 13.65 -0.11 -2.42
C ALA A 282 13.23 -0.76 -3.75
N MET A 283 12.06 -0.41 -4.30
CA MET A 283 11.65 -0.89 -5.62
C MET A 283 12.58 -0.42 -6.74
N ASP A 284 13.06 0.82 -6.68
CA ASP A 284 13.98 1.39 -7.67
C ASP A 284 15.36 0.71 -7.62
N GLU A 285 15.88 0.47 -6.42
CA GLU A 285 17.13 -0.27 -6.21
C GLU A 285 17.01 -1.75 -6.56
N TRP A 286 15.89 -2.40 -6.25
CA TRP A 286 15.63 -3.80 -6.61
C TRP A 286 15.55 -3.99 -8.13
N VAL A 287 15.03 -3.00 -8.85
CA VAL A 287 15.03 -3.03 -10.31
C VAL A 287 16.45 -3.10 -10.88
N LEU A 288 17.41 -2.42 -10.25
CA LEU A 288 18.82 -2.41 -10.66
C LEU A 288 19.57 -3.66 -10.20
N HIS A 289 19.24 -4.16 -9.00
CA HIS A 289 19.88 -5.33 -8.39
C HIS A 289 18.81 -6.30 -7.87
N PRO A 290 18.17 -7.06 -8.76
CA PRO A 290 17.15 -8.02 -8.37
C PRO A 290 17.80 -9.12 -7.54
N GLN A 291 17.29 -9.32 -6.32
CA GLN A 291 17.73 -10.40 -5.44
C GLN A 291 16.56 -11.35 -5.19
N GLY A 292 16.87 -12.64 -5.10
CA GLY A 292 15.94 -13.63 -4.57
C GLY A 292 15.79 -13.47 -3.05
N HIS A 293 14.56 -13.60 -2.55
CA HIS A 293 14.20 -13.52 -1.13
C HIS A 293 14.37 -12.14 -0.49
N THR A 294 13.50 -11.20 -0.88
CA THR A 294 13.41 -9.89 -0.24
C THR A 294 12.01 -9.66 0.31
N ALA A 295 11.83 -8.67 1.19
CA ALA A 295 10.49 -8.28 1.65
C ALA A 295 9.57 -7.77 0.52
N LEU A 296 10.10 -7.55 -0.70
CA LEU A 296 9.26 -7.22 -1.86
C LEU A 296 8.49 -8.45 -2.37
N ASP A 297 8.90 -9.66 -1.99
CA ASP A 297 8.20 -10.89 -2.36
C ASP A 297 6.79 -10.96 -1.74
N ASP A 298 6.54 -10.21 -0.66
CA ASP A 298 5.20 -10.05 -0.08
C ASP A 298 4.30 -9.12 -0.92
N ILE A 299 4.88 -8.31 -1.82
CA ILE A 299 4.19 -7.35 -2.69
C ILE A 299 3.93 -7.96 -4.07
N LEU A 300 4.95 -8.51 -4.71
CA LEU A 300 4.86 -9.21 -5.98
C LEU A 300 6.03 -10.22 -6.05
N PRO A 301 5.82 -11.49 -5.66
CA PRO A 301 6.90 -12.47 -5.60
C PRO A 301 7.41 -12.80 -7.00
N CYS A 302 8.72 -13.00 -7.11
CA CYS A 302 9.23 -13.79 -8.22
C CYS A 302 8.70 -15.21 -8.12
N VAL A 303 8.29 -15.78 -9.24
CA VAL A 303 7.95 -17.20 -9.30
C VAL A 303 9.23 -18.00 -9.02
N ASP A 304 9.11 -19.17 -8.39
CA ASP A 304 10.25 -20.05 -8.12
C ASP A 304 11.00 -20.35 -9.42
N ALA A 305 12.22 -19.83 -9.54
CA ALA A 305 13.04 -19.97 -10.73
C ALA A 305 13.38 -21.44 -11.03
N ALA A 306 13.54 -22.29 -10.01
CA ALA A 306 13.82 -23.71 -10.20
C ALA A 306 12.58 -24.42 -10.77
N ALA A 307 11.41 -24.20 -10.18
CA ALA A 307 10.16 -24.75 -10.68
C ALA A 307 9.85 -24.27 -12.11
N THR A 308 10.06 -22.98 -12.40
CA THR A 308 9.74 -22.38 -13.69
C THR A 308 10.72 -22.79 -14.80
N SER A 309 12.02 -22.91 -14.47
CA SER A 309 13.03 -23.39 -15.42
C SER A 309 12.88 -24.88 -15.74
N ASP A 310 12.57 -25.71 -14.73
CA ASP A 310 12.20 -27.10 -14.96
C ASP A 310 10.92 -27.20 -15.80
N ALA A 311 9.91 -26.38 -15.52
CA ALA A 311 8.69 -26.33 -16.32
C ALA A 311 8.97 -25.99 -17.78
N LEU A 312 9.79 -24.97 -18.04
CA LEU A 312 10.17 -24.56 -19.39
C LEU A 312 10.95 -25.67 -20.13
N ARG A 313 11.86 -26.37 -19.45
CA ARG A 313 12.59 -27.48 -20.06
C ARG A 313 11.65 -28.64 -20.40
N ARG A 314 10.73 -28.98 -19.49
CA ARG A 314 9.77 -30.08 -19.72
C ARG A 314 8.76 -29.75 -20.81
N SER A 315 8.34 -28.50 -20.94
CA SER A 315 7.45 -28.10 -22.05
C SER A 315 8.14 -28.21 -23.40
N LYS A 316 9.43 -27.86 -23.51
CA LYS A 316 10.20 -28.07 -24.75
C LYS A 316 10.24 -29.56 -25.13
N GLU A 317 10.52 -30.44 -24.17
CA GLU A 317 10.54 -31.90 -24.39
C GLU A 317 9.17 -32.42 -24.84
N VAL A 318 8.11 -32.08 -24.12
CA VAL A 318 6.75 -32.49 -24.45
C VAL A 318 6.34 -31.99 -25.84
N ASN A 319 6.64 -30.73 -26.16
CA ASN A 319 6.35 -30.15 -27.47
C ASN A 319 7.12 -30.85 -28.59
N TYR A 320 8.43 -31.09 -28.40
CA TYR A 320 9.26 -31.82 -29.36
C TYR A 320 8.69 -33.21 -29.66
N GLN A 321 8.29 -33.95 -28.62
CA GLN A 321 7.74 -35.31 -28.76
C GLN A 321 6.40 -35.29 -29.49
N ILE A 322 5.50 -34.37 -29.16
CA ILE A 322 4.19 -34.26 -29.82
C ILE A 322 4.32 -33.96 -31.30
N VAL A 323 5.15 -32.98 -31.65
CA VAL A 323 5.37 -32.62 -33.06
C VAL A 323 6.02 -33.80 -33.81
N SER A 324 6.94 -34.52 -33.17
CA SER A 324 7.59 -35.69 -33.76
C SER A 324 6.59 -36.82 -34.02
N VAL A 325 5.71 -37.13 -33.06
CA VAL A 325 4.64 -38.13 -33.21
C VAL A 325 3.67 -37.71 -34.32
N LEU A 326 3.27 -36.45 -34.32
CA LEU A 326 2.36 -35.89 -35.32
C LEU A 326 2.94 -35.96 -36.73
N ASN A 327 4.20 -35.58 -36.90
CA ASN A 327 4.90 -35.65 -38.18
C ASN A 327 5.10 -37.10 -38.64
N ASN A 328 5.35 -38.03 -37.72
CA ASN A 328 5.40 -39.45 -38.04
C ASN A 328 4.03 -39.96 -38.54
N LEU A 329 2.93 -39.58 -37.90
CA LEU A 329 1.57 -39.91 -38.36
C LEU A 329 1.26 -39.29 -39.73
N LEU A 330 1.65 -38.03 -39.94
CA LEU A 330 1.50 -37.37 -41.23
C LEU A 330 2.27 -38.10 -42.33
N ALA A 331 3.52 -38.50 -42.08
CA ALA A 331 4.36 -39.18 -43.06
C ALA A 331 3.89 -40.61 -43.35
N THR A 332 3.52 -41.37 -42.31
CA THR A 332 3.25 -42.82 -42.42
C THR A 332 1.78 -43.18 -42.62
N VAL A 333 0.84 -42.27 -42.30
CA VAL A 333 -0.60 -42.52 -42.43
C VAL A 333 -1.22 -41.53 -43.41
N ALA A 334 -1.11 -40.21 -43.17
CA ALA A 334 -1.80 -39.22 -44.01
C ALA A 334 -1.24 -39.14 -45.45
N ASN A 335 0.09 -39.14 -45.55
CA ASN A 335 0.81 -39.01 -46.81
C ASN A 335 1.24 -40.36 -47.41
N ALA A 336 0.99 -41.47 -46.71
CA ALA A 336 1.26 -42.79 -47.24
C ALA A 336 0.22 -43.18 -48.29
N ASN A 337 0.68 -43.60 -49.47
CA ASN A 337 -0.20 -44.11 -50.53
C ASN A 337 -0.31 -45.64 -50.39
N VAL A 338 -0.98 -46.10 -49.34
CA VAL A 338 -1.15 -47.54 -49.08
C VAL A 338 -2.11 -48.14 -50.12
N PRO A 339 -1.69 -49.15 -50.91
CA PRO A 339 -2.57 -49.79 -51.88
C PRO A 339 -3.75 -50.47 -51.19
N ALA A 340 -4.97 -50.36 -51.74
CA ALA A 340 -6.16 -50.98 -51.15
C ALA A 340 -6.09 -52.51 -51.01
N SER A 341 -5.16 -53.17 -51.70
CA SER A 341 -4.92 -54.61 -51.68
C SER A 341 -3.99 -55.11 -50.57
N SER A 342 -3.47 -54.23 -49.71
CA SER A 342 -2.66 -54.65 -48.56
C SER A 342 -3.53 -55.37 -47.52
N PRO A 343 -3.05 -56.48 -46.92
CA PRO A 343 -3.80 -57.28 -45.95
C PRO A 343 -4.25 -56.41 -44.75
N PRO A 344 -5.32 -56.81 -44.03
CA PRO A 344 -5.90 -56.05 -42.92
C PRO A 344 -4.99 -56.08 -41.69
N SER A 345 -3.88 -55.38 -41.76
CA SER A 345 -3.12 -54.91 -40.61
C SER A 345 -3.30 -53.39 -40.53
N PRO A 346 -3.48 -52.82 -39.33
CA PRO A 346 -3.31 -51.38 -39.16
C PRO A 346 -1.96 -50.97 -39.79
N PRO A 347 -1.90 -49.92 -40.62
CA PRO A 347 -2.95 -48.92 -40.83
C PRO A 347 -3.94 -49.31 -41.94
N ALA A 348 -5.24 -49.15 -41.65
CA ALA A 348 -6.31 -49.34 -42.62
C ALA A 348 -6.10 -48.39 -43.82
N SER A 349 -6.19 -48.89 -45.06
CA SER A 349 -6.16 -48.02 -46.24
C SER A 349 -7.35 -47.05 -46.19
N TYR A 350 -7.08 -45.76 -45.97
CA TYR A 350 -8.09 -44.70 -45.83
C TYR A 350 -8.58 -44.11 -47.19
N ARG A 351 -8.21 -44.71 -48.32
CA ARG A 351 -8.51 -44.21 -49.70
C ARG A 351 -8.12 -42.75 -49.91
N GLN A 352 -6.99 -42.33 -49.35
CA GLN A 352 -6.51 -40.96 -49.43
C GLN A 352 -5.99 -40.62 -50.83
N SER A 353 -6.22 -39.37 -51.26
CA SER A 353 -5.76 -38.86 -52.57
C SER A 353 -5.51 -37.35 -52.53
N GLY A 354 -4.74 -36.83 -53.49
CA GLY A 354 -4.41 -35.40 -53.59
C GLY A 354 -2.98 -35.05 -53.15
N THR A 355 -2.70 -33.76 -53.00
CA THR A 355 -1.39 -33.24 -52.59
C THR A 355 -1.05 -33.65 -51.15
N PRO A 356 0.23 -33.92 -50.84
CA PRO A 356 0.66 -34.24 -49.48
C PRO A 356 0.34 -33.11 -48.50
N VAL A 357 -0.08 -33.49 -47.29
CA VAL A 357 -0.28 -32.56 -46.18
C VAL A 357 1.10 -32.09 -45.69
N PRO A 358 1.34 -30.77 -45.54
CA PRO A 358 2.60 -30.27 -45.04
C PRO A 358 2.82 -30.65 -43.58
N LEU A 359 4.07 -30.94 -43.22
CA LEU A 359 4.47 -31.30 -41.87
C LEU A 359 4.39 -30.10 -40.92
N LEU A 360 4.19 -30.38 -39.63
CA LEU A 360 4.24 -29.36 -38.60
C LEU A 360 5.70 -29.01 -38.29
N CYS A 361 6.01 -27.72 -38.21
CA CYS A 361 7.32 -27.27 -37.79
C CYS A 361 7.57 -27.66 -36.34
N ASN A 362 8.66 -28.41 -36.11
CA ASN A 362 9.18 -28.61 -34.77
C ASN A 362 10.04 -27.40 -34.38
N PRO A 363 9.63 -26.60 -33.36
CA PRO A 363 10.40 -25.43 -32.96
C PRO A 363 11.72 -25.79 -32.27
N TYR A 364 11.94 -27.05 -31.93
CA TYR A 364 13.13 -27.52 -31.22
C TYR A 364 13.85 -28.65 -31.96
N ASN A 365 15.16 -28.72 -31.77
CA ASN A 365 15.98 -29.88 -32.12
C ASN A 365 15.87 -30.96 -31.02
N GLY A 366 16.40 -32.16 -31.29
CA GLY A 366 16.40 -33.27 -30.32
C GLY A 366 17.22 -33.01 -29.04
N ASP A 367 18.08 -31.98 -29.03
CA ASP A 367 18.79 -31.48 -27.85
C ASP A 367 18.05 -30.32 -27.15
N LEU A 368 16.82 -30.01 -27.57
CA LEU A 368 15.96 -28.93 -27.09
C LEU A 368 16.45 -27.50 -27.41
N SER A 369 17.44 -27.37 -28.30
CA SER A 369 17.84 -26.08 -28.86
C SER A 369 16.79 -25.56 -29.84
N ASP A 370 16.68 -24.24 -29.97
CA ASP A 370 15.68 -23.62 -30.84
C ASP A 370 16.05 -23.83 -32.32
N ARG A 371 15.05 -24.15 -33.15
CA ARG A 371 15.19 -24.51 -34.57
C ARG A 371 14.31 -23.62 -35.44
N ALA A 372 14.85 -23.14 -36.57
CA ALA A 372 14.06 -22.50 -37.61
C ALA A 372 13.29 -23.54 -38.44
N CYS A 373 12.03 -23.25 -38.77
CA CYS A 373 11.20 -24.13 -39.59
C CYS A 373 11.79 -24.31 -40.99
N ALA A 374 11.81 -25.54 -41.50
CA ALA A 374 12.26 -25.82 -42.85
C ALA A 374 11.21 -25.38 -43.89
N ALA A 375 11.66 -25.13 -45.13
CA ALA A 375 10.74 -24.79 -46.21
C ALA A 375 9.72 -25.92 -46.43
N GLY A 376 8.43 -25.57 -46.43
CA GLY A 376 7.31 -26.53 -46.57
C GLY A 376 6.74 -27.03 -45.24
N GLU A 377 7.36 -26.70 -44.10
CA GLU A 377 6.75 -26.91 -42.78
C GLU A 377 5.79 -25.78 -42.42
N VAL A 378 4.75 -26.10 -41.65
CA VAL A 378 3.75 -25.15 -41.19
C VAL A 378 3.95 -24.86 -39.70
N ALA A 379 3.94 -23.59 -39.32
CA ALA A 379 3.98 -23.21 -37.90
C ALA A 379 2.71 -23.68 -37.17
N ALA A 380 2.85 -24.08 -35.91
CA ALA A 380 1.75 -24.64 -35.12
C ALA A 380 0.49 -23.75 -35.08
N ALA A 381 0.66 -22.43 -35.03
CA ALA A 381 -0.45 -21.48 -35.03
C ALA A 381 -1.23 -21.42 -36.36
N ASP A 382 -0.57 -21.71 -37.49
CA ASP A 382 -1.17 -21.65 -38.83
C ASP A 382 -1.70 -23.01 -39.30
N ALA A 383 -1.30 -24.09 -38.64
CA ALA A 383 -1.66 -25.46 -38.97
C ALA A 383 -3.17 -25.71 -39.15
N PRO A 384 -4.07 -25.19 -38.30
CA PRO A 384 -5.51 -25.39 -38.49
C PRO A 384 -6.01 -24.81 -39.81
N ARG A 385 -5.50 -23.65 -40.22
CA ARG A 385 -5.88 -23.02 -41.50
C ARG A 385 -5.24 -23.75 -42.69
N ALA A 386 -3.96 -24.11 -42.56
CA ALA A 386 -3.22 -24.79 -43.62
C ALA A 386 -3.80 -26.18 -43.91
N TRP A 387 -4.10 -26.97 -42.89
CA TRP A 387 -4.57 -28.35 -43.05
C TRP A 387 -6.04 -28.47 -43.46
N ARG A 388 -6.84 -27.42 -43.26
CA ARG A 388 -8.28 -27.44 -43.60
C ARG A 388 -8.56 -27.73 -45.07
N GLY A 389 -7.66 -27.33 -45.98
CA GLY A 389 -7.77 -27.61 -47.41
C GLY A 389 -7.51 -29.07 -47.80
N TYR A 390 -7.03 -29.90 -46.87
CA TYR A 390 -6.66 -31.29 -47.10
C TYR A 390 -7.66 -32.30 -46.50
N VAL A 391 -8.74 -31.80 -45.89
CA VAL A 391 -9.76 -32.62 -45.25
C VAL A 391 -10.69 -33.20 -46.31
N CYS A 392 -10.83 -34.52 -46.31
CA CYS A 392 -11.78 -35.24 -47.16
C CYS A 392 -13.15 -35.32 -46.47
N ARG A 393 -14.23 -35.46 -47.25
CA ARG A 393 -15.51 -35.91 -46.70
C ARG A 393 -15.40 -37.41 -46.44
N ALA A 394 -15.54 -37.82 -45.18
CA ALA A 394 -15.43 -39.22 -44.80
C ALA A 394 -16.77 -39.96 -44.81
N THR A 395 -16.72 -41.28 -44.97
CA THR A 395 -17.80 -42.24 -44.77
C THR A 395 -17.40 -43.24 -43.71
N GLY A 396 -18.27 -43.52 -42.75
CA GLY A 396 -18.02 -44.40 -41.60
C GLY A 396 -18.89 -43.96 -40.43
N ALA A 397 -19.42 -44.92 -39.65
CA ALA A 397 -20.28 -44.60 -38.50
C ALA A 397 -19.49 -44.30 -37.22
N ALA A 398 -18.26 -44.80 -37.12
CA ALA A 398 -17.40 -44.66 -35.96
C ALA A 398 -16.11 -43.92 -36.35
N PRO A 399 -15.49 -43.16 -35.41
CA PRO A 399 -14.26 -42.42 -35.68
C PRO A 399 -13.11 -43.28 -36.24
N SER A 400 -13.02 -44.52 -35.78
CA SER A 400 -12.00 -45.49 -36.20
C SER A 400 -12.25 -46.11 -37.57
N SER A 401 -13.46 -45.97 -38.13
CA SER A 401 -13.85 -46.54 -39.42
C SER A 401 -14.11 -45.48 -40.50
N GLU A 402 -13.76 -44.23 -40.24
CA GLU A 402 -13.83 -43.16 -41.23
C GLU A 402 -12.87 -43.41 -42.40
N VAL A 403 -13.39 -43.40 -43.62
CA VAL A 403 -12.62 -43.53 -44.87
C VAL A 403 -12.97 -42.36 -45.78
N CYS A 404 -11.98 -41.80 -46.50
CA CYS A 404 -12.23 -40.69 -47.42
C CYS A 404 -13.12 -41.10 -48.61
N ALA A 405 -14.20 -40.35 -48.84
CA ALA A 405 -15.09 -40.50 -50.00
C ALA A 405 -14.82 -39.46 -51.10
N THR A 406 -14.19 -38.33 -50.76
CA THR A 406 -13.73 -37.30 -51.70
C THR A 406 -12.21 -37.18 -51.68
N THR A 407 -11.64 -36.45 -52.65
CA THR A 407 -10.22 -36.08 -52.63
C THR A 407 -9.86 -35.35 -51.34
N GLY A 408 -8.72 -35.73 -50.75
CA GLY A 408 -8.24 -35.28 -49.45
C GLY A 408 -7.44 -36.39 -48.76
N ARG A 409 -6.58 -35.98 -47.83
CA ARG A 409 -5.67 -36.88 -47.10
C ARG A 409 -5.98 -37.02 -45.61
N LEU A 410 -6.81 -36.13 -45.06
CA LEU A 410 -7.20 -36.16 -43.65
C LEU A 410 -8.69 -36.47 -43.53
N THR A 411 -9.05 -37.47 -42.71
CA THR A 411 -10.43 -37.60 -42.26
C THR A 411 -10.74 -36.49 -41.25
N PRO A 412 -12.03 -36.14 -41.03
CA PRO A 412 -12.42 -35.16 -40.03
C PRO A 412 -11.84 -35.45 -38.64
N THR A 413 -11.89 -36.71 -38.20
CA THR A 413 -11.33 -37.15 -36.91
C THR A 413 -9.81 -36.97 -36.82
N MET A 414 -9.07 -37.33 -37.88
CA MET A 414 -7.63 -37.09 -37.93
C MET A 414 -7.33 -35.59 -37.86
N TYR A 415 -8.06 -34.78 -38.63
CA TYR A 415 -7.89 -33.34 -38.63
C TYR A 415 -8.10 -32.74 -37.24
N ASP A 416 -9.19 -33.09 -36.54
CA ASP A 416 -9.49 -32.55 -35.21
C ASP A 416 -8.40 -32.92 -34.19
N GLN A 417 -7.94 -34.18 -34.19
CA GLN A 417 -6.86 -34.63 -33.32
C GLN A 417 -5.53 -33.93 -33.63
N MET A 418 -5.19 -33.77 -34.90
CA MET A 418 -3.97 -33.09 -35.32
C MET A 418 -4.01 -31.61 -34.96
N VAL A 419 -5.15 -30.95 -35.16
CA VAL A 419 -5.36 -29.54 -34.78
C VAL A 419 -5.29 -29.36 -33.28
N ALA A 420 -5.83 -30.29 -32.48
CA ALA A 420 -5.69 -30.26 -31.03
C ALA A 420 -4.21 -30.31 -30.61
N ALA A 421 -3.42 -31.23 -31.18
CA ALA A 421 -1.98 -31.33 -30.93
C ALA A 421 -1.21 -30.07 -31.38
N ALA A 422 -1.53 -29.53 -32.56
CA ALA A 422 -0.91 -28.31 -33.08
C ALA A 422 -1.26 -27.09 -32.23
N ASN A 423 -2.51 -26.94 -31.79
CA ASN A 423 -2.92 -25.86 -30.87
C ASN A 423 -2.20 -25.98 -29.52
N ALA A 424 -2.02 -27.19 -29.01
CA ALA A 424 -1.25 -27.43 -27.79
C ALA A 424 0.22 -27.01 -27.95
N SER A 425 0.83 -27.40 -29.08
CA SER A 425 2.19 -26.97 -29.46
C SER A 425 2.31 -25.44 -29.56
N ALA A 426 1.36 -24.79 -30.24
CA ALA A 426 1.33 -23.35 -30.40
C ALA A 426 1.23 -22.62 -29.04
N GLY A 427 0.36 -23.11 -28.15
CA GLY A 427 0.22 -22.57 -26.80
C GLY A 427 1.51 -22.70 -25.98
N LEU A 428 2.14 -23.87 -25.97
CA LEU A 428 3.40 -24.08 -25.26
C LEU A 428 4.51 -23.14 -25.76
N THR A 429 4.62 -22.95 -27.08
CA THR A 429 5.59 -22.03 -27.67
C THR A 429 5.27 -20.57 -27.34
N GLN A 430 3.98 -20.19 -27.28
CA GLN A 430 3.55 -18.82 -26.98
C GLN A 430 3.80 -18.41 -25.52
N TYR A 431 3.58 -19.30 -24.55
CA TYR A 431 3.79 -18.99 -23.13
C TYR A 431 5.23 -19.11 -22.66
N GLY A 432 6.08 -19.82 -23.43
CA GLY A 432 7.51 -20.03 -23.11
C GLY A 432 8.26 -18.74 -22.73
N PRO A 433 8.20 -17.66 -23.54
CA PRO A 433 8.85 -16.39 -23.21
C PRO A 433 8.35 -15.75 -21.92
N VAL A 434 7.04 -15.81 -21.63
CA VAL A 434 6.48 -15.22 -20.41
C VAL A 434 6.93 -15.99 -19.17
N LEU A 435 7.03 -17.32 -19.25
CA LEU A 435 7.59 -18.15 -18.17
C LEU A 435 9.07 -17.88 -17.96
N ALA A 436 9.84 -17.70 -19.03
CA ALA A 436 11.23 -17.29 -18.92
C ALA A 436 11.35 -15.94 -18.20
N ASP A 437 10.47 -14.98 -18.54
CA ASP A 437 10.41 -13.67 -17.90
C ASP A 437 9.98 -13.73 -16.41
N LEU A 438 9.19 -14.74 -16.04
CA LEU A 438 8.82 -14.99 -14.65
C LEU A 438 9.96 -15.66 -13.88
N ALA A 439 10.69 -16.58 -14.53
CA ALA A 439 11.82 -17.29 -13.96
C ALA A 439 13.03 -16.38 -13.68
N ASP A 440 13.30 -15.42 -14.57
CA ASP A 440 14.40 -14.46 -14.44
C ASP A 440 14.02 -13.16 -13.70
N CYS A 441 12.81 -13.11 -13.14
CA CYS A 441 12.19 -11.96 -12.50
C CYS A 441 12.03 -10.70 -13.39
N SER A 442 12.25 -10.77 -14.70
CA SER A 442 12.14 -9.60 -15.58
C SER A 442 10.70 -9.08 -15.67
N TYR A 443 9.70 -9.95 -15.49
CA TYR A 443 8.30 -9.57 -15.37
C TYR A 443 8.08 -8.64 -14.16
N VAL A 444 8.53 -9.09 -12.98
CA VAL A 444 8.45 -8.32 -11.72
C VAL A 444 9.26 -7.03 -11.83
N ARG A 445 10.44 -7.08 -12.47
CA ARG A 445 11.29 -5.90 -12.72
C ARG A 445 10.58 -4.84 -13.54
N ARG A 446 9.90 -5.22 -14.63
CA ARG A 446 9.10 -4.28 -15.45
C ARG A 446 7.94 -3.71 -14.65
N ALA A 447 7.26 -4.53 -13.85
CA ALA A 447 6.18 -4.06 -12.98
C ALA A 447 6.68 -3.02 -11.97
N PHE A 448 7.80 -3.28 -11.28
CA PHE A 448 8.37 -2.33 -10.34
C PHE A 448 8.92 -1.07 -11.02
N GLN A 449 9.52 -1.16 -12.21
CA GLN A 449 9.87 0.02 -13.01
C GLN A 449 8.66 0.90 -13.30
N ALA A 450 7.53 0.29 -13.68
CA ALA A 450 6.30 1.04 -13.94
C ALA A 450 5.74 1.69 -12.65
N VAL A 451 5.85 1.00 -11.50
CA VAL A 451 5.44 1.56 -10.20
C VAL A 451 6.34 2.73 -9.79
N THR A 452 7.66 2.57 -9.88
CA THR A 452 8.62 3.61 -9.46
C THR A 452 8.54 4.84 -10.36
N ALA A 453 8.38 4.65 -11.67
CA ALA A 453 8.27 5.76 -12.62
C ALA A 453 6.91 6.48 -12.52
N ALA A 454 5.80 5.74 -12.55
CA ALA A 454 4.48 6.35 -12.72
C ALA A 454 3.75 6.65 -11.40
N HIS A 455 3.97 5.85 -10.35
CA HIS A 455 3.13 5.91 -9.14
C HIS A 455 3.86 6.51 -7.92
N CYS A 456 5.15 6.18 -7.75
CA CYS A 456 5.94 6.65 -6.60
C CYS A 456 6.07 8.18 -6.45
N PRO A 457 6.21 8.99 -7.51
CA PRO A 457 6.23 10.44 -7.38
C PRO A 457 4.92 11.00 -6.80
N GLY A 458 3.78 10.47 -7.26
CA GLY A 458 2.46 10.83 -6.74
C GLY A 458 2.30 10.42 -5.28
N LEU A 459 2.61 9.17 -4.96
CA LEU A 459 2.51 8.62 -3.60
C LEU A 459 3.29 9.45 -2.57
N ARG A 460 4.56 9.78 -2.86
CA ARG A 460 5.40 10.60 -1.97
C ARG A 460 4.86 12.01 -1.81
N ARG A 461 4.43 12.64 -2.91
CA ARG A 461 3.90 13.99 -2.89
C ARG A 461 2.58 14.08 -2.10
N HIS A 462 1.67 13.14 -2.32
CA HIS A 462 0.35 13.16 -1.67
C HIS A 462 0.42 12.76 -0.21
N SER A 463 1.21 11.73 0.16
CA SER A 463 1.45 11.41 1.58
C SER A 463 2.10 12.57 2.33
N GLY A 464 3.08 13.24 1.72
CA GLY A 464 3.73 14.42 2.29
C GLY A 464 2.75 15.57 2.52
N ARG A 465 1.86 15.86 1.56
CA ARG A 465 0.80 16.88 1.72
C ARG A 465 -0.14 16.57 2.87
N VAL A 466 -0.56 15.31 3.03
CA VAL A 466 -1.46 14.92 4.13
C VAL A 466 -0.78 15.16 5.48
N TYR A 467 0.47 14.70 5.64
CA TYR A 467 1.24 14.95 6.86
C TYR A 467 1.40 16.45 7.15
N GLN A 468 1.85 17.23 6.16
CA GLN A 468 2.08 18.67 6.33
C GLN A 468 0.80 19.43 6.69
N ALA A 469 -0.31 19.11 6.02
CA ALA A 469 -1.61 19.72 6.30
C ALA A 469 -2.11 19.36 7.70
N LEU A 470 -2.02 18.10 8.09
CA LEU A 470 -2.45 17.62 9.40
C LEU A 470 -1.63 18.25 10.54
N LEU A 471 -0.32 18.38 10.34
CA LEU A 471 0.55 19.08 11.28
C LEU A 471 0.18 20.57 11.39
N ALA A 472 -0.01 21.25 10.26
CA ALA A 472 -0.38 22.66 10.22
C ALA A 472 -1.73 22.92 10.92
N VAL A 473 -2.74 22.09 10.65
CA VAL A 473 -4.05 22.17 11.32
C VAL A 473 -3.90 21.93 12.83
N SER A 474 -3.10 20.94 13.24
CA SER A 474 -2.87 20.64 14.66
C SER A 474 -2.25 21.83 15.39
N VAL A 475 -1.21 22.42 14.81
CA VAL A 475 -0.52 23.60 15.37
C VAL A 475 -1.45 24.82 15.40
N ALA A 476 -2.21 25.06 14.33
CA ALA A 476 -3.14 26.18 14.26
C ALA A 476 -4.26 26.07 15.30
N VAL A 477 -4.87 24.90 15.46
CA VAL A 477 -5.92 24.70 16.46
C VAL A 477 -5.35 24.71 17.88
N ALA A 478 -4.15 24.16 18.12
CA ALA A 478 -3.47 24.29 19.41
C ALA A 478 -3.28 25.77 19.80
N ALA A 479 -2.80 26.58 18.86
CA ALA A 479 -2.62 28.02 19.06
C ALA A 479 -3.96 28.76 19.22
N ALA A 480 -5.00 28.36 18.48
CA ALA A 480 -6.35 28.90 18.64
C ALA A 480 -6.94 28.60 20.02
N VAL A 481 -6.75 27.37 20.54
CA VAL A 481 -7.17 26.98 21.90
C VAL A 481 -6.49 27.84 22.95
N ALA A 482 -5.17 28.07 22.84
CA ALA A 482 -4.45 28.95 23.75
C ALA A 482 -4.96 30.41 23.64
N ALA A 483 -5.19 30.89 22.42
CA ALA A 483 -5.71 32.23 22.17
C ALA A 483 -7.15 32.42 22.67
N TRP A 484 -8.01 31.39 22.65
CA TRP A 484 -9.36 31.46 23.25
C TRP A 484 -9.28 31.69 24.76
N VAL A 485 -8.38 30.99 25.44
CA VAL A 485 -8.16 31.18 26.88
C VAL A 485 -7.65 32.59 27.15
N ALA A 486 -6.63 33.05 26.41
CA ALA A 486 -6.08 34.39 26.58
C ALA A 486 -7.13 35.49 26.31
N HIS A 487 -7.87 35.39 25.20
CA HIS A 487 -8.88 36.37 24.81
C HIS A 487 -10.04 36.43 25.79
N SER A 488 -10.53 35.27 26.27
CA SER A 488 -11.61 35.22 27.25
C SER A 488 -11.19 35.78 28.62
N GLN A 489 -9.93 35.57 29.03
CA GLN A 489 -9.38 36.18 30.24
C GLN A 489 -9.24 37.71 30.10
N GLU A 490 -8.72 38.19 28.97
CA GLU A 490 -8.54 39.63 28.74
C GLU A 490 -9.88 40.36 28.62
N ARG A 491 -10.88 39.73 28.00
CA ARG A 491 -12.24 40.24 27.94
C ARG A 491 -12.87 40.35 29.33
N ARG A 492 -12.63 39.35 30.20
CA ARG A 492 -13.06 39.42 31.61
C ARG A 492 -12.43 40.62 32.30
N ARG A 493 -11.10 40.77 32.20
CA ARG A 493 -10.37 41.92 32.79
C ARG A 493 -10.96 43.25 32.32
N ARG A 494 -11.20 43.40 31.01
CA ARG A 494 -11.85 44.58 30.44
C ARG A 494 -13.25 44.84 31.02
N SER A 495 -14.06 43.80 31.21
CA SER A 495 -15.41 43.94 31.79
C SER A 495 -15.40 44.33 33.26
N GLU A 496 -14.45 43.81 34.04
CA GLU A 496 -14.26 44.14 35.45
C GLU A 496 -13.76 45.59 35.58
N THR A 497 -12.74 45.99 34.82
CA THR A 497 -12.25 47.39 34.81
C THR A 497 -13.36 48.38 34.44
N ARG A 498 -14.21 48.07 33.46
CA ARG A 498 -15.35 48.92 33.10
C ARG A 498 -16.41 49.01 34.20
N ARG A 499 -16.70 47.92 34.91
CA ARG A 499 -17.63 47.95 36.06
C ARG A 499 -17.10 48.83 37.19
N PHE A 500 -15.80 48.75 37.49
CA PHE A 500 -15.17 49.61 38.51
C PHE A 500 -15.16 51.09 38.11
N GLN A 501 -14.99 51.41 36.82
CA GLN A 501 -15.07 52.80 36.33
C GLN A 501 -16.49 53.39 36.42
N VAL A 502 -17.54 52.60 36.17
CA VAL A 502 -18.94 53.08 36.18
C VAL A 502 -19.55 53.08 37.59
N SER A 503 -19.04 52.26 38.51
CA SER A 503 -19.58 52.13 39.87
C SER A 503 -18.58 52.51 40.98
N PRO A 504 -18.04 53.74 41.04
CA PRO A 504 -17.30 54.20 42.22
C PRO A 504 -18.16 54.30 43.49
N TYR A 505 -19.50 54.44 43.36
CA TYR A 505 -20.38 54.88 44.46
C TYR A 505 -21.36 53.84 45.01
N ARG A 506 -21.20 52.54 44.71
CA ARG A 506 -21.99 51.52 45.43
C ARG A 506 -21.33 51.26 46.78
N PHE A 507 -21.49 52.20 47.70
CA PHE A 507 -21.12 52.06 49.11
C PHE A 507 -21.74 50.76 49.66
N PRO A 508 -20.95 49.91 50.33
CA PRO A 508 -21.48 48.72 50.97
C PRO A 508 -22.41 49.21 52.08
N ILE A 509 -23.69 48.86 51.98
CA ILE A 509 -24.66 49.08 53.03
C ILE A 509 -24.16 48.23 54.22
N GLU A 510 -23.48 48.90 55.15
CA GLU A 510 -23.10 48.36 56.45
C GLU A 510 -24.37 48.05 57.23
N GLU A 511 -24.91 46.85 57.04
CA GLU A 511 -26.08 46.35 57.76
C GLU A 511 -25.74 45.91 59.21
N LYS A 512 -24.71 46.48 59.83
CA LYS A 512 -24.33 46.12 61.22
C LYS A 512 -24.10 47.26 62.20
N SER A 513 -24.32 48.52 61.83
CA SER A 513 -24.11 49.66 62.74
C SER A 513 -25.38 50.39 63.20
N LEU A 514 -26.58 49.95 62.80
CA LEU A 514 -27.85 50.59 63.22
C LEU A 514 -28.59 49.95 64.40
N LEU A 515 -27.99 49.00 65.12
CA LEU A 515 -28.39 48.75 66.51
C LEU A 515 -27.73 49.79 67.42
N LYS A 516 -28.32 50.99 67.38
CA LYS A 516 -28.31 52.07 68.38
C LYS A 516 -27.96 51.55 69.79
N SER A 517 -26.89 52.00 70.44
CA SER A 517 -26.67 53.32 71.09
C SER A 517 -26.76 53.17 72.64
N PRO A 518 -26.18 54.06 73.48
CA PRO A 518 -24.75 54.35 73.62
C PRO A 518 -24.26 54.24 75.08
N ARG A 519 -22.96 53.96 75.23
CA ARG A 519 -22.18 54.20 76.45
C ARG A 519 -22.33 55.64 76.95
N ARG A 520 -22.42 55.83 78.29
CA ARG A 520 -21.95 57.03 79.02
C ARG A 520 -21.81 56.73 80.53
N PRO A 521 -21.02 57.49 81.33
CA PRO A 521 -19.60 57.20 81.50
C PRO A 521 -19.11 57.13 82.97
N TYR A 522 -17.94 56.50 83.14
CA TYR A 522 -16.84 56.81 84.09
C TYR A 522 -17.15 57.50 85.43
N ARG A 523 -16.86 56.81 86.53
CA ARG A 523 -16.28 57.44 87.73
C ARG A 523 -15.23 56.51 88.36
N ARG A 524 -14.00 57.01 88.38
CA ARG A 524 -12.81 56.47 89.04
C ARG A 524 -12.80 57.04 90.47
N GLY A 525 -12.56 56.19 91.46
CA GLY A 525 -12.47 56.54 92.89
C GLY A 525 -12.19 55.25 93.65
N ASP A 526 -10.98 54.72 93.58
CA ASP A 526 -9.82 55.00 94.44
C ASP A 526 -9.81 54.15 95.73
N SER A 527 -8.67 53.48 95.90
CA SER A 527 -8.11 52.83 97.09
C SER A 527 -9.00 52.01 98.04
N GLY A 528 -8.70 50.71 98.09
CA GLY A 528 -8.37 50.07 99.37
C GLY A 528 -9.45 49.20 100.01
N ARG A 529 -9.32 47.88 99.80
CA ARG A 529 -9.23 46.94 100.93
C ARG A 529 -8.79 45.56 100.48
N MET A 530 -7.63 45.14 101.00
CA MET A 530 -7.31 43.74 101.25
C MET A 530 -8.48 43.08 102.00
N ALA A 531 -8.86 41.86 101.61
CA ALA A 531 -9.05 40.73 102.52
C ALA A 531 -9.74 39.55 101.81
N ARG A 532 -8.95 38.49 101.63
CA ARG A 532 -9.21 37.04 101.64
C ARG A 532 -8.84 36.33 100.36
#